data_AF-A0A9R0WGH8-F1
#
_entry.id   AF-A0A9R0WGH8-F1
#
_cell.length_a   1.000
_cell.length_b   1.000
_cell.length_c   1.000
_cell.angle_alpha   90.00
_cell.angle_beta   90.00
_cell.angle_gamma   90.00
#
_symmetry.space_group_name_H-M   'P 1'
#
loop_
_entity.id
_entity.type
_entity.pdbx_description
1 polymer ?
#
loop_
_entity_poly.entity_id
_entity_poly.type
_entity_poly.pdbx_seq_one_letter_code
_entity_poly.pdbx_strand_id
1 'polypeptide(L)'
;MMSDVARSLQITLVGGSISERSGNSLYNTCCVFGSDGKLKGKHRKVHLFDIDIPGKITFQESKTLTAGQDLTVVDTDVGRIGIGICYDIRFQELAMLYAARGAHLLCYPGAFNMTTGPLHWELLQRARAADNQV
;
A
#
# COMPACT_ATOMS: atom_id res chain seq x y z
N MET A 1 -10.63 -16.67 -5.21
CA MET A 1 -10.87 -16.38 -3.77
C MET A 1 -11.14 -14.90 -3.50
N MET A 2 -10.17 -13.98 -3.52
CA MET A 2 -10.44 -12.54 -3.21
C MET A 2 -11.46 -11.89 -4.16
N SER A 3 -11.31 -12.12 -5.47
CA SER A 3 -12.27 -11.69 -6.48
C SER A 3 -13.68 -12.23 -6.23
N ASP A 4 -13.79 -13.52 -5.88
CA ASP A 4 -15.08 -14.16 -5.61
C ASP A 4 -15.77 -13.59 -4.37
N VAL A 5 -15.01 -13.35 -3.29
CA VAL A 5 -15.52 -12.74 -2.06
C VAL A 5 -15.98 -11.31 -2.30
N ALA A 6 -15.21 -10.51 -3.05
CA ALA A 6 -15.60 -9.15 -3.40
C ALA A 6 -16.93 -9.13 -4.18
N ARG A 7 -17.08 -10.05 -5.15
CA ARG A 7 -18.32 -10.20 -5.93
C ARG A 7 -19.49 -10.71 -5.11
N SER A 8 -19.30 -11.74 -4.28
CA SER A 8 -20.39 -12.37 -3.54
C SER A 8 -20.94 -11.48 -2.43
N LEU A 9 -20.09 -10.63 -1.85
CA LEU A 9 -20.49 -9.66 -0.83
C LEU A 9 -20.78 -8.27 -1.41
N GLN A 10 -20.60 -8.08 -2.72
CA GLN A 10 -20.78 -6.80 -3.41
C GLN A 10 -19.99 -5.65 -2.77
N ILE A 11 -18.74 -5.92 -2.39
CA ILE A 11 -17.86 -4.93 -1.75
C ILE A 11 -16.65 -4.60 -2.62
N THR A 12 -16.11 -3.40 -2.46
CA THR A 12 -14.73 -3.13 -2.87
C THR A 12 -13.78 -3.74 -1.85
N LEU A 13 -12.82 -4.55 -2.30
CA LEU A 13 -11.85 -5.23 -1.43
C LEU A 13 -10.42 -4.77 -1.75
N VAL A 14 -9.80 -4.09 -0.78
CA VAL A 14 -8.34 -3.85 -0.77
C VAL A 14 -7.67 -5.09 -0.16
N GLY A 15 -7.04 -5.91 -1.00
CA GLY A 15 -6.60 -7.26 -0.65
C GLY A 15 -5.33 -7.38 0.19
N GLY A 16 -4.97 -6.36 0.96
CA GLY A 16 -3.69 -6.33 1.67
C GLY A 16 -2.52 -6.42 0.70
N SER A 17 -1.50 -7.24 0.97
CA SER A 17 -0.46 -7.51 -0.02
C SER A 17 0.01 -8.97 -0.02
N ILE A 18 0.48 -9.41 -1.20
CA ILE A 18 1.01 -10.76 -1.46
C ILE A 18 2.29 -10.68 -2.30
N SER A 19 3.09 -11.74 -2.26
CA SER A 19 4.21 -11.91 -3.20
C SER A 19 3.70 -12.24 -4.59
N GLU A 20 3.87 -11.32 -5.54
CA GLU A 20 3.54 -11.51 -6.96
C GLU A 20 4.80 -11.91 -7.73
N ARG A 21 4.75 -12.98 -8.52
CA ARG A 21 5.77 -13.28 -9.53
C ARG A 21 5.37 -12.68 -10.88
N SER A 22 6.29 -11.97 -11.51
CA SER A 22 6.11 -11.41 -12.86
C SER A 22 7.42 -11.50 -13.63
N GLY A 23 7.49 -12.43 -14.58
CA GLY A 23 8.74 -12.85 -15.19
C GLY A 23 9.70 -13.41 -14.13
N ASN A 24 10.94 -12.91 -14.12
CA ASN A 24 11.97 -13.33 -13.17
C ASN A 24 11.95 -12.55 -11.84
N SER A 25 11.06 -11.55 -11.70
CA SER A 25 10.99 -10.69 -10.52
C SER A 25 9.86 -11.10 -9.58
N LEU A 26 10.07 -10.84 -8.30
CA LEU A 26 9.06 -10.94 -7.25
C LEU A 26 8.71 -9.53 -6.74
N TYR A 27 7.44 -9.27 -6.44
CA TYR A 27 6.97 -7.96 -5.99
C TYR A 27 6.06 -8.09 -4.76
N ASN A 28 6.12 -7.12 -3.85
CA ASN A 28 5.11 -6.97 -2.79
C ASN A 28 3.90 -6.23 -3.37
N THR A 29 2.76 -6.91 -3.51
CA THR A 29 1.67 -6.44 -4.38
C THR A 29 0.32 -6.43 -3.70
N CYS A 30 -0.35 -5.28 -3.74
CA CYS A 30 -1.73 -5.08 -3.29
C CYS A 30 -2.67 -5.07 -4.49
N CYS A 31 -3.65 -5.98 -4.48
CA CYS A 31 -4.71 -6.02 -5.49
C CYS A 31 -6.00 -5.40 -4.92
N VAL A 32 -6.64 -4.53 -5.68
CA VAL A 32 -7.95 -3.95 -5.35
C VAL A 32 -9.01 -4.55 -6.27
N PHE A 33 -10.02 -5.18 -5.69
CA PHE A 33 -11.14 -5.77 -6.43
C PHE A 33 -12.40 -4.92 -6.23
N GLY A 34 -13.15 -4.71 -7.31
CA GLY A 34 -14.45 -4.05 -7.25
C GLY A 34 -15.57 -4.99 -6.76
N SER A 35 -16.74 -4.41 -6.52
CA SER A 35 -17.96 -5.13 -6.11
C SER A 35 -18.48 -6.13 -7.15
N ASP A 36 -18.03 -6.03 -8.40
CA ASP A 36 -18.27 -7.02 -9.47
C ASP A 36 -17.22 -8.15 -9.51
N GLY A 37 -16.24 -8.12 -8.59
CA GLY A 37 -15.12 -9.04 -8.50
C GLY A 37 -13.97 -8.75 -9.47
N LYS A 38 -14.07 -7.74 -10.34
CA LYS A 38 -12.98 -7.42 -11.27
C LYS A 38 -11.83 -6.75 -10.56
N LEU A 39 -10.62 -7.00 -11.05
CA LEU A 39 -9.42 -6.28 -10.59
C LEU A 39 -9.51 -4.83 -11.08
N LYS A 40 -9.59 -3.90 -10.12
CA LYS A 40 -9.68 -2.46 -10.38
C LYS A 40 -8.31 -1.79 -10.39
N GLY A 41 -7.34 -2.36 -9.67
CA GLY A 41 -5.98 -1.86 -9.63
C GLY A 41 -5.04 -2.85 -8.97
N LYS A 42 -3.76 -2.71 -9.28
CA LYS A 42 -2.67 -3.50 -8.70
C LYS A 42 -1.52 -2.56 -8.36
N HIS A 43 -1.19 -2.46 -7.09
CA HIS A 43 -0.09 -1.64 -6.59
C HIS A 43 1.07 -2.53 -6.20
N ARG A 44 2.24 -2.32 -6.81
CA ARG A 44 3.50 -2.92 -6.36
C ARG A 44 4.20 -1.91 -5.47
N LYS A 45 4.59 -2.34 -4.26
CA LYS A 45 5.25 -1.49 -3.25
C LYS A 45 6.42 -0.74 -3.89
N VAL A 46 6.40 0.58 -3.79
CA VAL A 46 7.39 1.44 -4.45
C VAL A 46 8.65 1.52 -3.59
N HIS A 47 8.49 1.70 -2.29
CA HIS A 47 9.60 1.82 -1.36
C HIS A 47 9.82 0.52 -0.59
N LEU A 48 10.84 -0.24 -0.99
CA LEU A 48 11.21 -1.47 -0.31
C LEU A 48 11.75 -1.18 1.10
N PHE A 49 11.44 -2.08 2.04
CA PHE A 49 11.85 -1.96 3.43
C PHE A 49 13.29 -2.42 3.61
N ASP A 50 14.22 -1.50 3.36
CA ASP A 50 15.64 -1.71 3.61
C ASP A 50 16.05 -0.82 4.79
N ILE A 51 16.20 -1.43 5.97
CA ILE A 51 16.60 -0.74 7.19
C ILE A 51 17.71 -1.48 7.93
N ASP A 52 18.55 -0.71 8.60
CA ASP A 52 19.53 -1.21 9.55
C ASP A 52 19.53 -0.31 10.79
N ILE A 53 18.94 -0.81 11.88
CA ILE A 53 18.92 -0.15 13.18
C ILE A 53 19.80 -0.99 14.11
N PRO A 54 21.06 -0.55 14.36
CA PRO A 54 22.02 -1.30 15.15
C PRO A 54 21.45 -1.77 16.48
N GLY A 55 21.61 -3.08 16.77
CA GLY A 55 21.14 -3.71 18.01
C GLY A 55 19.62 -3.84 18.14
N LYS A 56 18.83 -3.51 17.12
CA LYS A 56 17.35 -3.63 17.17
C LYS A 56 16.78 -4.43 16.00
N ILE A 57 16.99 -3.98 14.76
CA ILE A 57 16.44 -4.64 13.58
C ILE A 57 17.21 -4.29 12.32
N THR A 58 17.55 -5.32 11.55
CA THR A 58 18.07 -5.20 10.20
C THR A 58 17.16 -6.01 9.29
N PHE A 59 16.65 -5.39 8.23
CA PHE A 59 15.80 -6.05 7.25
C PHE A 59 16.07 -5.46 5.87
N GLN A 60 16.21 -6.31 4.85
CA GLN A 60 16.50 -5.88 3.48
C GLN A 60 15.57 -6.61 2.52
N GLU A 61 14.40 -6.02 2.28
CA GLU A 61 13.36 -6.55 1.38
C GLU A 61 13.88 -6.66 -0.07
N SER A 62 14.77 -5.76 -0.47
CA SER A 62 15.36 -5.71 -1.82
C SER A 62 16.26 -6.90 -2.17
N LYS A 63 16.68 -7.72 -1.20
CA LYS A 63 17.40 -8.97 -1.50
C LYS A 63 16.55 -9.97 -2.28
N THR A 64 15.23 -9.85 -2.23
CA THR A 64 14.31 -10.82 -2.82
C THR A 64 13.24 -10.17 -3.68
N LEU A 65 12.72 -9.01 -3.27
CA LEU A 65 11.66 -8.31 -3.98
C LEU A 65 12.19 -7.16 -4.82
N THR A 66 11.47 -6.85 -5.89
CA THR A 66 11.68 -5.74 -6.81
C THR A 66 10.68 -4.63 -6.49
N ALA A 67 11.12 -3.38 -6.56
CA ALA A 67 10.28 -2.21 -6.36
C ALA A 67 9.28 -2.03 -7.51
N GLY A 68 8.08 -1.56 -7.18
CA GLY A 68 7.14 -0.99 -8.16
C GLY A 68 7.61 0.38 -8.65
N GLN A 69 7.02 0.84 -9.76
CA GLN A 69 7.34 2.13 -10.37
C GLN A 69 6.10 3.02 -10.60
N ASP A 70 4.92 2.50 -10.29
CA ASP A 70 3.65 3.13 -10.63
C ASP A 70 2.91 3.65 -9.41
N LEU A 71 2.23 4.77 -9.61
CA LEU A 71 1.27 5.32 -8.65
C LEU A 71 -0.07 4.66 -8.89
N THR A 72 -0.64 4.07 -7.85
CA THR A 72 -1.91 3.33 -7.97
C THR A 72 -3.03 4.08 -7.27
N VAL A 73 -3.95 4.58 -8.07
CA VAL A 73 -5.16 5.26 -7.61
C VAL A 73 -6.36 4.56 -8.24
N VAL A 74 -7.35 4.20 -7.43
CA VAL A 74 -8.48 3.39 -7.87
C VAL A 74 -9.79 4.13 -7.59
N ASP A 75 -10.64 4.26 -8.61
CA ASP A 75 -12.00 4.77 -8.45
C ASP A 75 -12.92 3.68 -7.90
N THR A 76 -13.59 3.97 -6.78
CA THR A 76 -14.49 3.06 -6.06
C THR A 76 -15.80 3.76 -5.72
N ASP A 77 -16.80 3.00 -5.27
CA ASP A 77 -18.12 3.53 -4.91
C ASP A 77 -18.09 4.48 -3.69
N VAL A 78 -17.02 4.44 -2.89
CA VAL A 78 -16.81 5.31 -1.71
C VAL A 78 -15.83 6.45 -1.97
N GLY A 79 -15.42 6.63 -3.23
CA GLY A 79 -14.45 7.63 -3.64
C GLY A 79 -13.18 7.04 -4.24
N ARG A 80 -12.23 7.92 -4.52
CA ARG A 80 -10.94 7.57 -5.14
C ARG A 80 -9.90 7.24 -4.07
N ILE A 81 -9.32 6.04 -4.13
CA ILE A 81 -8.38 5.54 -3.12
C ILE A 81 -6.95 5.51 -3.68
N GLY A 82 -6.01 6.17 -3.02
CA GLY A 82 -4.57 6.00 -3.24
C GLY A 82 -4.04 4.81 -2.46
N ILE A 83 -3.29 3.92 -3.11
CA ILE A 83 -2.80 2.66 -2.51
C ILE A 83 -1.29 2.72 -2.34
N GLY A 84 -0.80 2.60 -1.10
CA GLY A 84 0.60 2.32 -0.79
C GLY A 84 0.72 1.06 0.07
N ILE A 85 1.92 0.53 0.28
CA ILE A 85 2.16 -0.63 1.16
C ILE A 85 3.20 -0.30 2.22
N CYS A 86 2.82 -0.43 3.49
CA CYS A 86 3.68 -0.38 4.66
C CYS A 86 4.70 0.78 4.64
N TYR A 87 5.94 0.51 4.23
CA TYR A 87 7.05 1.45 4.23
C TYR A 87 6.82 2.67 3.32
N ASP A 88 5.95 2.54 2.31
CA ASP A 88 5.50 3.65 1.48
C ASP A 88 4.95 4.83 2.29
N ILE A 89 4.36 4.59 3.47
CA ILE A 89 3.82 5.67 4.32
C ILE A 89 4.91 6.62 4.82
N ARG A 90 6.19 6.24 4.78
CA ARG A 90 7.29 7.13 5.21
C ARG A 90 7.62 8.22 4.18
N PHE A 91 7.14 8.10 2.95
CA PHE A 91 7.46 8.98 1.84
C PHE A 91 6.27 9.89 1.55
N GLN A 92 6.34 11.14 2.03
CA GLN A 92 5.23 12.10 1.94
C GLN A 92 4.88 12.44 0.49
N GLU A 93 5.88 12.43 -0.39
CA GLU A 93 5.74 12.69 -1.82
C GLU A 93 4.71 11.75 -2.47
N LEU A 94 4.66 10.50 -2.01
CA LEU A 94 3.69 9.53 -2.50
C LEU A 94 2.25 9.94 -2.17
N ALA A 95 2.01 10.39 -0.93
CA ALA A 95 0.70 10.88 -0.50
C ALA A 95 0.30 12.18 -1.21
N MET A 96 1.25 13.12 -1.37
CA MET A 96 1.02 14.36 -2.12
C MET A 96 0.62 14.07 -3.57
N LEU A 97 1.28 13.10 -4.20
CA LEU A 97 0.97 12.66 -5.57
C LEU A 97 -0.40 11.99 -5.68
N TYR A 98 -0.88 11.31 -4.64
CA TYR A 98 -2.24 10.76 -4.60
C TYR A 98 -3.28 11.85 -4.40
N ALA A 99 -3.06 12.78 -3.47
CA ALA A 99 -3.95 13.91 -3.25
C ALA A 99 -4.06 14.80 -4.50
N ALA A 100 -2.94 15.09 -5.17
CA ALA A 100 -2.93 15.81 -6.45
C ALA A 100 -3.68 15.07 -7.58
N ARG A 101 -3.85 13.75 -7.47
CA ARG A 101 -4.68 12.94 -8.38
C ARG A 101 -6.14 12.81 -7.91
N GLY A 102 -6.55 13.58 -6.91
CA GLY A 102 -7.91 13.60 -6.38
C GLY A 102 -8.26 12.39 -5.52
N ALA A 103 -7.28 11.75 -4.88
CA ALA A 103 -7.58 10.73 -3.87
C ALA A 103 -8.37 11.37 -2.72
N HIS A 104 -9.44 10.69 -2.29
CA HIS A 104 -10.27 11.04 -1.14
C HIS A 104 -9.89 10.22 0.09
N LEU A 105 -9.14 9.13 -0.11
CA LEU A 105 -8.69 8.21 0.93
C LEU A 105 -7.32 7.68 0.54
N LEU A 106 -6.44 7.50 1.53
CA LEU A 106 -5.19 6.76 1.36
C LEU A 106 -5.25 5.46 2.16
N CYS A 107 -4.87 4.35 1.55
CA CYS A 107 -4.82 3.04 2.21
C CYS A 107 -3.39 2.50 2.17
N TYR A 108 -2.86 2.20 3.35
CA TYR A 108 -1.52 1.63 3.54
C TYR A 108 -1.59 0.29 4.29
N PRO A 109 -1.97 -0.83 3.65
CA PRO A 109 -1.81 -2.14 4.28
C PRO A 109 -0.35 -2.34 4.69
N GLY A 110 -0.12 -2.67 5.96
CA GLY A 110 1.24 -2.78 6.47
C GLY A 110 1.34 -3.49 7.80
N ALA A 111 2.57 -3.90 8.12
CA ALA A 111 2.93 -4.56 9.36
C ALA A 111 4.19 -3.89 9.93
N PHE A 112 3.99 -2.88 10.77
CA PHE A 112 5.10 -2.24 11.49
C PHE A 112 5.60 -3.16 12.61
N ASN A 113 6.91 -3.16 12.85
CA ASN A 113 7.50 -3.93 13.94
C ASN A 113 7.31 -3.23 15.30
N MET A 114 7.56 -3.95 16.40
CA MET A 114 7.40 -3.43 17.76
C MET A 114 8.40 -2.31 18.13
N THR A 115 9.47 -2.12 17.36
CA THR A 115 10.42 -1.03 17.56
C THR A 115 9.94 0.29 16.94
N THR A 116 9.41 0.21 15.72
CA THR A 116 9.05 1.38 14.91
C THR A 116 7.55 1.71 14.98
N GLY A 117 6.69 0.73 15.25
CA GLY A 117 5.25 0.87 15.37
C GLY A 117 4.83 1.88 16.44
N PRO A 118 5.21 1.67 17.72
CA PRO A 118 4.82 2.57 18.81
C PRO A 118 5.26 4.03 18.61
N LEU A 119 6.34 4.25 17.86
CA LEU A 119 6.89 5.59 17.62
C LEU A 119 6.32 6.26 16.37
N HIS A 120 6.03 5.49 15.32
CA HIS A 120 5.79 6.06 13.99
C HIS A 120 4.45 5.68 13.36
N TRP A 121 3.80 4.59 13.78
CA TRP A 121 2.61 4.10 13.09
C TRP A 121 1.49 5.16 13.12
N GLU A 122 1.12 5.62 14.32
CA GLU A 122 0.07 6.63 14.45
C GLU A 122 0.49 8.00 13.91
N LEU A 123 1.73 8.39 14.18
CA LEU A 123 2.27 9.68 13.74
C LEU A 123 2.21 9.81 12.21
N LEU A 124 2.72 8.80 11.49
CA LEU A 124 2.80 8.87 10.03
C LEU A 124 1.41 8.88 9.40
N GLN A 125 0.49 8.00 9.81
CA GLN A 125 -0.86 8.00 9.23
C GLN A 125 -1.60 9.33 9.45
N ARG A 126 -1.47 9.93 10.64
CA ARG A 126 -2.10 11.22 10.95
C ARG A 126 -1.48 12.36 10.16
N ALA A 127 -0.16 12.36 9.99
CA ALA A 127 0.52 13.34 9.15
C ALA A 127 0.08 13.24 7.69
N ARG A 128 -0.02 12.03 7.12
CA ARG A 128 -0.51 11.83 5.74
C ARG A 128 -1.94 12.35 5.56
N ALA A 129 -2.83 12.06 6.51
CA ALA A 129 -4.20 12.54 6.49
C ALA A 129 -4.28 14.07 6.59
N ALA A 130 -3.64 14.66 7.62
CA ALA A 130 -3.72 16.09 7.91
C ALA A 130 -3.09 16.95 6.80
N ASP A 131 -1.87 16.62 6.36
CA ASP A 131 -1.12 17.43 5.40
C ASP A 131 -1.74 17.40 4.00
N ASN A 132 -2.43 16.31 3.65
CA ASN A 132 -3.01 16.11 2.32
C ASN A 132 -4.55 16.27 2.29
N GLN A 133 -5.18 16.53 3.43
CA GLN A 133 -6.64 16.69 3.59
C GLN A 133 -7.45 15.48 3.09
N VAL A 134 -7.04 14.27 3.49
CA VAL A 134 -7.60 12.96 3.11
C VAL A 134 -7.83 12.06 4.31
#